data_AF-A0AA40D7W7-F1
#
_entry.id   AF-A0AA40D7W7-F1
#
_cell.length_a   1.000
_cell.length_b   1.000
_cell.length_c   1.000
_cell.angle_alpha   90.00
_cell.angle_beta   90.00
_cell.angle_gamma   90.00
#
_symmetry.space_group_name_H-M   'P 1'
#
loop_
_entity.id
_entity.type
_entity.pdbx_description
1 polymer ?
#
loop_
_entity_poly.entity_id
_entity_poly.type
_entity_poly.pdbx_seq_one_letter_code
_entity_poly.pdbx_strand_id
1 'polypeptide(L)'
;MLTSCLCKPGPLARRLHISRPSFRHPLPDDKRSYHYRRRPLPHLVPASTPISTSPPGTLFTAASTPGSHSRSCRTSSSLPSKKQPTMAAENTSNWESKIQRNPHPDFKAVEASRPPFDTTKTFAYTQTPQPSWTFGSGANHLSSQQDKEKNHRQIDPYSPTRPAHLNYKLLISAIVPRPIAFVSTISADGKVTNLAPFSYFTVISHDPPLFVVGFASSLVNPDPTKAKDTLRQLDEVKECTINIISESYLEAANSTAINAPYGVSEWDVSGLTPVYDCEHVKAPRVKEAVFSIEGKLESLRGFESKSTPGKVSSTMAVIEGVKFWAREDAINEEGSLLDIGVLRPVSRLGGITYGRVTEGVELPRPDFVKDLGGHDGAAKLEKTEQAN
;
A
#
# COMPACT_ATOMS: atom_id res chain seq x y z
N MET A 1 -62.18 43.72 -6.80
CA MET A 1 -62.67 44.83 -7.64
C MET A 1 -61.56 45.86 -7.77
N LEU A 2 -61.23 46.21 -9.04
CA LEU A 2 -60.56 47.44 -9.53
C LEU A 2 -59.12 47.72 -9.04
N THR A 3 -58.08 47.37 -9.84
CA THR A 3 -57.44 48.11 -10.97
C THR A 3 -56.30 49.04 -10.53
N SER A 4 -55.08 48.82 -11.03
CA SER A 4 -54.55 49.54 -12.20
C SER A 4 -53.04 49.29 -12.40
N CYS A 5 -52.68 49.07 -13.66
CA CYS A 5 -51.31 49.00 -14.19
C CYS A 5 -50.60 50.35 -14.15
N LEU A 6 -49.27 50.35 -14.18
CA LEU A 6 -48.47 51.18 -15.10
C LEU A 6 -47.02 50.65 -15.21
N CYS A 7 -46.57 50.51 -16.45
CA CYS A 7 -45.25 50.03 -16.86
C CYS A 7 -44.19 51.14 -16.98
N LYS A 8 -42.91 50.69 -16.90
CA LYS A 8 -41.66 51.10 -17.61
C LYS A 8 -40.52 51.54 -16.66
N PRO A 9 -39.24 51.51 -17.09
CA PRO A 9 -38.49 50.52 -17.88
C PRO A 9 -37.14 50.11 -17.19
N GLY A 10 -36.45 49.07 -17.67
CA GLY A 10 -35.03 48.77 -17.31
C GLY A 10 -34.06 49.84 -17.87
N PRO A 11 -32.70 49.76 -17.68
CA PRO A 11 -31.89 48.54 -17.56
C PRO A 11 -30.71 48.64 -16.54
N LEU A 12 -29.91 47.56 -16.45
CA LEU A 12 -28.44 47.49 -16.26
C LEU A 12 -28.01 46.43 -15.26
N ALA A 13 -27.47 45.36 -15.83
CA ALA A 13 -26.71 44.31 -15.16
C ALA A 13 -25.56 44.90 -14.33
N ARG A 14 -25.60 44.70 -13.01
CA ARG A 14 -24.44 44.89 -12.15
C ARG A 14 -23.64 43.60 -12.09
N ARG A 15 -22.44 43.64 -12.69
CA ARG A 15 -21.32 42.76 -12.37
C ARG A 15 -21.04 42.88 -10.87
N LEU A 16 -21.20 41.79 -10.13
CA LEU A 16 -20.68 41.67 -8.77
C LEU A 16 -19.17 41.44 -8.85
N HIS A 17 -18.40 42.51 -8.64
CA HIS A 17 -17.01 42.43 -8.22
C HIS A 17 -16.98 41.92 -6.78
N ILE A 18 -16.56 40.67 -6.59
CA ILE A 18 -16.17 40.15 -5.27
C ILE A 18 -14.70 40.50 -5.07
N SER A 19 -14.47 41.51 -4.24
CA SER A 19 -13.18 41.92 -3.72
C SER A 19 -12.58 40.82 -2.83
N ARG A 20 -11.42 40.27 -3.24
CA ARG A 20 -10.61 39.36 -2.44
C ARG A 20 -9.92 40.10 -1.30
N PRO A 21 -9.86 39.57 -0.06
CA PRO A 21 -9.00 40.13 0.97
C PRO A 21 -7.56 39.68 0.75
N SER A 22 -6.69 40.65 0.48
CA SER A 22 -5.24 40.49 0.42
C SER A 22 -4.67 40.33 1.83
N PHE A 23 -4.28 39.11 2.20
CA PHE A 23 -3.44 38.87 3.37
C PHE A 23 -1.96 39.04 2.98
N ARG A 24 -1.38 40.18 3.32
CA ARG A 24 0.09 40.36 3.42
C ARG A 24 0.49 40.12 4.87
N HIS A 25 1.28 39.09 5.13
CA HIS A 25 2.02 38.97 6.39
C HIS A 25 3.40 39.64 6.26
N PRO A 26 3.85 40.38 7.28
CA PRO A 26 5.21 40.92 7.33
C PRO A 26 6.21 39.82 7.73
N LEU A 27 7.36 39.80 7.04
CA LEU A 27 8.54 39.01 7.40
C LEU A 27 9.14 39.53 8.72
N PRO A 28 9.63 38.64 9.60
CA PRO A 28 10.67 38.98 10.56
C PRO A 28 12.05 38.61 10.01
N ASP A 29 12.93 39.61 9.89
CA ASP A 29 14.38 39.44 9.99
C ASP A 29 14.71 38.86 11.37
N ASP A 30 15.32 37.66 11.44
CA ASP A 30 16.39 37.44 12.40
C ASP A 30 17.32 36.29 11.99
N LYS A 31 18.61 36.57 12.13
CA LYS A 31 19.74 35.72 11.78
C LYS A 31 19.97 34.70 12.90
N ARG A 32 19.78 33.40 12.64
CA ARG A 32 20.49 32.35 13.39
C ARG A 32 20.97 31.23 12.46
N SER A 33 22.23 31.37 12.08
CA SER A 33 23.02 30.39 11.36
C SER A 33 23.26 29.15 12.24
N TYR A 34 22.66 28.01 11.90
CA TYR A 34 23.07 26.71 12.45
C TYR A 34 24.23 26.17 11.60
N HIS A 35 25.46 26.32 12.11
CA HIS A 35 26.65 25.70 11.54
C HIS A 35 26.67 24.19 11.82
N TYR A 36 26.32 23.38 10.82
CA TYR A 36 26.63 21.94 10.84
C TYR A 36 28.07 21.75 10.32
N ARG A 37 29.04 21.54 11.21
CA ARG A 37 30.42 21.22 10.82
C ARG A 37 30.48 19.80 10.25
N ARG A 38 30.76 19.69 8.95
CA ARG A 38 31.25 18.47 8.31
C ARG A 38 32.64 18.11 8.85
N ARG A 39 32.86 16.88 9.29
CA ARG A 39 34.21 16.31 9.49
C ARG A 39 34.56 15.41 8.30
N PRO A 40 35.79 15.47 7.75
CA PRO A 40 36.21 14.66 6.62
C PRO A 40 36.76 13.29 7.05
N LEU A 41 36.60 12.30 6.16
CA LEU A 41 37.24 10.98 6.19
C LEU A 41 38.76 11.12 5.92
N PRO A 42 39.62 10.31 6.55
CA PRO A 42 41.01 10.18 6.11
C PRO A 42 41.20 8.94 5.21
N HIS A 43 41.72 9.18 4.01
CA HIS A 43 42.42 8.18 3.20
C HIS A 43 43.83 7.94 3.75
N LEU A 44 44.28 6.69 3.77
CA LEU A 44 45.70 6.33 3.85
C LEU A 44 45.93 4.99 3.13
N VAL A 45 46.71 5.04 2.05
CA VAL A 45 47.52 3.96 1.45
C VAL A 45 48.87 4.61 1.11
N PRO A 46 50.02 3.92 1.25
CA PRO A 46 50.69 3.47 0.01
C PRO A 46 51.53 2.17 0.07
N ALA A 47 51.74 1.62 -1.14
CA ALA A 47 52.86 0.82 -1.71
C ALA A 47 53.15 -0.60 -1.12
N SER A 48 53.55 -1.64 -1.88
CA SER A 48 54.36 -1.73 -3.11
C SER A 48 54.17 -3.05 -3.91
N THR A 49 54.48 -2.98 -5.20
CA THR A 49 54.47 -3.92 -6.37
C THR A 49 55.46 -5.13 -6.35
N PRO A 50 55.68 -5.90 -7.46
CA PRO A 50 54.83 -6.82 -8.25
C PRO A 50 55.54 -8.21 -8.48
N ILE A 51 55.24 -8.96 -9.57
CA ILE A 51 55.86 -10.22 -10.12
C ILE A 51 54.90 -11.44 -9.94
N SER A 52 54.57 -12.33 -10.88
CA SER A 52 54.93 -12.59 -12.30
C SER A 52 54.07 -13.77 -12.85
N THR A 53 53.91 -13.79 -14.18
CA THR A 53 53.76 -14.96 -15.09
C THR A 53 52.55 -15.92 -15.01
N SER A 54 51.66 -15.81 -16.01
CA SER A 54 51.07 -16.92 -16.83
C SER A 54 52.16 -17.58 -17.72
N PRO A 55 51.99 -18.69 -18.50
CA PRO A 55 50.76 -19.23 -19.17
C PRO A 55 50.76 -20.79 -19.36
N PRO A 56 50.33 -21.44 -20.48
CA PRO A 56 48.99 -21.60 -21.10
C PRO A 56 48.60 -23.08 -21.44
N GLY A 57 47.42 -23.28 -22.05
CA GLY A 57 47.15 -24.37 -23.02
C GLY A 57 45.70 -24.92 -22.96
N THR A 58 44.99 -25.31 -24.02
CA THR A 58 45.23 -25.36 -25.48
C THR A 58 43.86 -25.60 -26.15
N LEU A 59 43.63 -25.00 -27.33
CA LEU A 59 42.53 -25.33 -28.24
C LEU A 59 42.63 -26.77 -28.77
N PHE A 60 41.49 -27.40 -29.06
CA PHE A 60 41.38 -28.34 -30.18
C PHE A 60 40.08 -28.13 -30.94
N THR A 61 40.24 -27.69 -32.18
CA THR A 61 39.29 -27.80 -33.29
C THR A 61 39.58 -29.09 -34.06
N ALA A 62 38.56 -29.85 -34.46
CA ALA A 62 38.59 -30.64 -35.70
C ALA A 62 37.18 -30.94 -36.19
N ALA A 63 36.96 -30.65 -37.47
CA ALA A 63 35.74 -30.86 -38.22
C ALA A 63 35.64 -32.29 -38.78
N SER A 64 34.42 -32.75 -39.08
CA SER A 64 34.12 -33.53 -40.30
C SER A 64 32.60 -33.69 -40.51
N THR A 65 32.15 -33.25 -41.69
CA THR A 65 30.86 -33.51 -42.36
C THR A 65 31.06 -34.62 -43.42
N PRO A 66 30.05 -35.08 -44.19
CA PRO A 66 28.59 -35.13 -43.98
C PRO A 66 27.98 -36.53 -44.28
N GLY A 67 26.76 -36.78 -43.79
CA GLY A 67 25.95 -37.94 -44.17
C GLY A 67 24.49 -37.55 -44.42
N SER A 68 24.05 -37.70 -45.67
CA SER A 68 22.70 -37.47 -46.17
C SER A 68 21.70 -38.52 -45.67
N HIS A 69 20.49 -38.11 -45.26
CA HIS A 69 19.23 -38.48 -45.94
C HIS A 69 17.94 -38.11 -45.18
N SER A 70 16.97 -37.70 -46.00
CA SER A 70 15.50 -37.75 -45.83
C SER A 70 14.83 -36.81 -44.82
N ARG A 71 14.25 -35.74 -45.38
CA ARG A 71 13.13 -35.00 -44.79
C ARG A 71 11.87 -35.88 -44.83
N SER A 72 11.29 -36.15 -43.67
CA SER A 72 9.89 -36.55 -43.53
C SER A 72 9.20 -35.49 -42.68
N CYS A 73 8.40 -34.64 -43.33
CA CYS A 73 7.55 -33.67 -42.68
C CYS A 73 6.36 -34.41 -42.05
N ARG A 74 6.33 -34.52 -40.71
CA ARG A 74 5.11 -34.87 -39.96
C ARG A 74 4.60 -33.62 -39.28
N THR A 75 3.50 -33.10 -39.80
CA THR A 75 2.61 -32.17 -39.09
C THR A 75 1.91 -32.93 -37.97
N SER A 76 2.39 -32.77 -36.72
CA SER A 76 1.62 -33.17 -35.54
C SER A 76 0.95 -31.93 -34.95
N SER A 77 -0.37 -31.84 -35.13
CA SER A 77 -1.26 -30.96 -34.38
C SER A 77 -1.19 -31.32 -32.89
N SER A 78 -0.47 -30.53 -32.10
CA SER A 78 -0.51 -30.63 -30.65
C SER A 78 -1.73 -29.88 -30.12
N LEU A 79 -2.68 -30.63 -29.55
CA LEU A 79 -3.67 -30.08 -28.63
C LEU A 79 -2.92 -29.38 -27.48
N PRO A 80 -3.40 -28.23 -26.98
CA PRO A 80 -2.72 -27.53 -25.89
C PRO A 80 -2.77 -28.43 -24.65
N SER A 81 -1.59 -28.81 -24.15
CA SER A 81 -1.49 -29.52 -22.89
C SER A 81 -2.07 -28.62 -21.80
N LYS A 82 -2.95 -29.18 -20.96
CA LYS A 82 -3.38 -28.51 -19.73
C LYS A 82 -2.12 -28.25 -18.91
N LYS A 83 -1.65 -27.00 -18.89
CA LYS A 83 -0.52 -26.60 -18.05
C LYS A 83 -0.89 -26.92 -16.60
N GLN A 84 -0.10 -27.80 -15.98
CA GLN A 84 -0.24 -28.07 -14.55
C GLN A 84 0.03 -26.77 -13.77
N PRO A 85 -0.70 -26.52 -12.66
CA PRO A 85 -0.45 -25.37 -11.82
C PRO A 85 1.01 -25.38 -11.33
N THR A 86 1.60 -24.20 -11.18
CA THR A 86 2.97 -24.09 -10.66
C THR A 86 2.99 -24.44 -9.17
N MET A 87 4.11 -24.97 -8.69
CA MET A 87 4.33 -25.30 -7.27
C MET A 87 4.05 -24.11 -6.31
N ALA A 88 4.18 -22.86 -6.77
CA ALA A 88 3.85 -21.67 -5.99
C ALA A 88 2.33 -21.52 -5.74
N ALA A 89 1.52 -21.76 -6.78
CA ALA A 89 0.06 -21.76 -6.69
C ALA A 89 -0.43 -22.92 -5.78
N GLU A 90 0.18 -24.09 -5.88
CA GLU A 90 -0.13 -25.25 -5.02
C GLU A 90 0.23 -25.00 -3.54
N ASN A 91 1.41 -24.42 -3.26
CA ASN A 91 1.80 -24.10 -1.88
C ASN A 91 0.91 -23.02 -1.24
N THR A 92 0.48 -22.04 -2.03
CA THR A 92 -0.47 -21.02 -1.54
C THR A 92 -1.84 -21.64 -1.28
N SER A 93 -2.29 -22.55 -2.14
CA SER A 93 -3.53 -23.32 -1.93
C SER A 93 -3.50 -24.17 -0.65
N ASN A 94 -2.38 -24.82 -0.37
CA ASN A 94 -2.16 -25.58 0.88
C ASN A 94 -2.08 -24.70 2.13
N TRP A 95 -1.64 -23.45 1.98
CA TRP A 95 -1.67 -22.47 3.07
C TRP A 95 -3.09 -21.92 3.29
N GLU A 96 -3.84 -21.70 2.21
CA GLU A 96 -5.23 -21.24 2.26
C GLU A 96 -6.16 -22.24 2.93
N SER A 97 -6.00 -23.53 2.65
CA SER A 97 -6.78 -24.60 3.31
C SER A 97 -6.58 -24.63 4.83
N LYS A 98 -5.39 -24.27 5.32
CA LYS A 98 -5.07 -24.18 6.75
C LYS A 98 -5.58 -22.89 7.39
N ILE A 99 -5.62 -21.78 6.66
CA ILE A 99 -6.10 -20.51 7.22
C ILE A 99 -7.62 -20.50 7.35
N GLN A 100 -8.36 -21.04 6.36
CA GLN A 100 -9.82 -20.91 6.28
C GLN A 100 -10.26 -19.45 6.48
N ARG A 101 -9.86 -18.57 5.54
CA ARG A 101 -10.10 -17.11 5.64
C ARG A 101 -11.59 -16.75 5.66
N ASN A 102 -12.41 -17.52 4.95
CA ASN A 102 -13.86 -17.34 4.91
C ASN A 102 -14.50 -18.19 6.02
N PRO A 103 -15.12 -17.58 7.04
CA PRO A 103 -15.82 -18.31 8.09
C PRO A 103 -17.21 -18.82 7.66
N HIS A 104 -17.66 -18.50 6.45
CA HIS A 104 -19.01 -18.81 5.96
C HIS A 104 -18.97 -19.87 4.84
N PRO A 105 -19.59 -21.05 5.02
CA PRO A 105 -19.59 -22.11 4.00
C PRO A 105 -20.40 -21.75 2.74
N ASP A 106 -21.52 -21.02 2.89
CA ASP A 106 -22.26 -20.42 1.78
C ASP A 106 -22.21 -18.89 1.89
N PHE A 107 -21.20 -18.29 1.27
CA PHE A 107 -21.03 -16.83 1.31
C PHE A 107 -22.14 -16.10 0.54
N LYS A 108 -22.75 -16.72 -0.48
CA LYS A 108 -23.79 -16.04 -1.28
C LYS A 108 -25.09 -15.93 -0.51
N ALA A 109 -25.48 -16.93 0.27
CA ALA A 109 -26.59 -16.80 1.22
C ALA A 109 -26.32 -15.73 2.28
N VAL A 110 -25.08 -15.64 2.80
CA VAL A 110 -24.69 -14.61 3.78
C VAL A 110 -24.67 -13.21 3.16
N GLU A 111 -24.26 -13.07 1.90
CA GLU A 111 -24.30 -11.81 1.17
C GLU A 111 -25.75 -11.36 0.92
N ALA A 112 -26.62 -12.29 0.51
CA ALA A 112 -28.04 -12.01 0.26
C ALA A 112 -28.84 -11.63 1.52
N SER A 113 -28.38 -12.01 2.72
CA SER A 113 -29.02 -11.63 3.98
C SER A 113 -28.60 -10.25 4.50
N ARG A 114 -27.60 -9.63 3.89
CA ARG A 114 -27.13 -8.28 4.26
C ARG A 114 -27.94 -7.21 3.53
N PRO A 115 -28.00 -5.98 4.08
CA PRO A 115 -28.58 -4.86 3.36
C PRO A 115 -27.90 -4.66 2.00
N PRO A 116 -28.65 -4.24 0.95
CA PRO A 116 -28.07 -3.87 -0.33
C PRO A 116 -26.97 -2.80 -0.19
N PHE A 117 -26.05 -2.76 -1.16
CA PHE A 117 -24.99 -1.76 -1.16
C PHE A 117 -25.57 -0.35 -1.23
N ASP A 118 -25.30 0.46 -0.20
CA ASP A 118 -25.76 1.85 -0.13
C ASP A 118 -24.86 2.77 -0.97
N THR A 119 -25.37 3.12 -2.15
CA THR A 119 -24.73 4.02 -3.13
C THR A 119 -24.86 5.50 -2.73
N THR A 120 -25.74 5.83 -1.78
CA THR A 120 -25.99 7.21 -1.35
C THR A 120 -25.01 7.68 -0.27
N LYS A 121 -24.37 6.75 0.45
CA LYS A 121 -23.32 7.10 1.43
C LYS A 121 -22.14 7.78 0.75
N THR A 122 -21.89 9.02 1.15
CA THR A 122 -20.69 9.81 0.87
C THR A 122 -19.91 10.04 2.16
N PHE A 123 -18.65 10.51 2.03
CA PHE A 123 -17.87 10.88 3.19
C PHE A 123 -18.50 12.07 3.92
N ALA A 124 -18.60 11.99 5.25
CA ALA A 124 -19.11 13.07 6.08
C ALA A 124 -18.29 13.24 7.36
N TYR A 125 -18.17 14.48 7.82
CA TYR A 125 -17.59 14.75 9.13
C TYR A 125 -18.64 14.67 10.23
N THR A 126 -18.22 14.15 11.38
CA THR A 126 -19.01 14.13 12.61
C THR A 126 -18.26 14.87 13.72
N GLN A 127 -18.96 15.21 14.79
CA GLN A 127 -18.30 15.70 16.00
C GLN A 127 -17.45 14.58 16.61
N THR A 128 -16.40 14.96 17.34
CA THR A 128 -15.67 14.00 18.16
C THR A 128 -16.61 13.38 19.19
N PRO A 129 -16.34 12.15 19.67
CA PRO A 129 -17.21 11.53 20.66
C PRO A 129 -17.46 12.42 21.88
N GLN A 130 -16.46 13.19 22.33
CA GLN A 130 -16.61 14.12 23.45
C GLN A 130 -16.04 15.50 23.08
N PRO A 131 -16.84 16.41 22.52
CA PRO A 131 -16.38 17.74 22.12
C PRO A 131 -15.92 18.61 23.31
N SER A 132 -16.40 18.30 24.52
CA SER A 132 -16.03 18.96 25.77
C SER A 132 -14.85 18.29 26.49
N TRP A 133 -14.06 17.46 25.80
CA TRP A 133 -12.90 16.79 26.41
C TRP A 133 -11.81 17.81 26.76
N THR A 134 -11.14 17.60 27.89
CA THR A 134 -10.04 18.46 28.38
C THR A 134 -8.82 17.62 28.77
N PHE A 135 -7.63 18.24 28.81
CA PHE A 135 -6.40 17.56 29.21
C PHE A 135 -6.54 16.94 30.60
N GLY A 136 -6.08 15.69 30.75
CA GLY A 136 -6.18 14.92 31.99
C GLY A 136 -7.53 14.23 32.22
N SER A 137 -8.55 14.46 31.39
CA SER A 137 -9.87 13.83 31.58
C SER A 137 -9.94 12.33 31.25
N GLY A 138 -8.84 11.72 30.79
CA GLY A 138 -8.77 10.29 30.47
C GLY A 138 -9.59 9.89 29.24
N ALA A 139 -10.08 8.66 29.23
CA ALA A 139 -10.88 8.12 28.13
C ALA A 139 -12.21 8.86 27.96
N ASN A 140 -12.71 8.91 26.73
CA ASN A 140 -14.06 9.45 26.47
C ASN A 140 -15.16 8.49 26.96
N HIS A 141 -16.41 8.92 26.85
CA HIS A 141 -17.58 8.19 27.34
C HIS A 141 -17.99 6.95 26.51
N LEU A 142 -17.25 6.59 25.45
CA LEU A 142 -17.55 5.35 24.71
C LEU A 142 -17.14 4.10 25.48
N SER A 143 -16.25 4.24 26.47
CA SER A 143 -15.92 3.14 27.40
C SER A 143 -17.00 3.00 28.47
N SER A 144 -17.62 1.82 28.55
CA SER A 144 -18.59 1.52 29.61
C SER A 144 -17.90 1.15 30.92
N GLN A 145 -18.62 1.18 32.04
CA GLN A 145 -18.08 0.66 33.32
C GLN A 145 -17.73 -0.83 33.23
N GLN A 146 -18.53 -1.60 32.50
CA GLN A 146 -18.25 -3.01 32.24
C GLN A 146 -16.94 -3.22 31.46
N ASP A 147 -16.53 -2.27 30.62
CA ASP A 147 -15.25 -2.38 29.91
C ASP A 147 -14.05 -2.20 30.83
N LYS A 148 -14.19 -1.39 31.88
CA LYS A 148 -13.13 -1.13 32.87
C LYS A 148 -12.88 -2.34 33.78
N GLU A 149 -13.90 -3.18 33.97
CA GLU A 149 -13.79 -4.40 34.77
C GLU A 149 -13.13 -5.56 34.01
N LYS A 150 -12.99 -5.47 32.68
CA LYS A 150 -12.39 -6.52 31.86
C LYS A 150 -10.87 -6.52 31.98
N ASN A 151 -10.31 -7.68 32.26
CA ASN A 151 -8.87 -7.89 32.29
C ASN A 151 -8.31 -8.28 30.92
N HIS A 152 -7.07 -7.84 30.64
CA HIS A 152 -6.34 -8.28 29.46
C HIS A 152 -5.99 -9.77 29.56
N ARG A 153 -6.20 -10.50 28.45
CA ARG A 153 -5.65 -11.83 28.27
C ARG A 153 -4.25 -11.72 27.66
N GLN A 154 -3.25 -12.28 28.34
CA GLN A 154 -1.90 -12.40 27.77
C GLN A 154 -1.86 -13.49 26.69
N ILE A 155 -1.23 -13.19 25.56
CA ILE A 155 -1.04 -14.12 24.45
C ILE A 155 0.44 -14.09 24.07
N ASP A 156 1.16 -15.17 24.36
CA ASP A 156 2.53 -15.35 23.88
C ASP A 156 2.51 -15.85 22.42
N PRO A 157 3.03 -15.07 21.45
CA PRO A 157 3.06 -15.47 20.04
C PRO A 157 3.95 -16.68 19.77
N TYR A 158 4.84 -17.06 20.69
CA TYR A 158 5.80 -18.16 20.56
C TYR A 158 5.52 -19.33 21.50
N SER A 159 4.37 -19.34 22.18
CA SER A 159 3.96 -20.46 23.02
C SER A 159 4.01 -21.78 22.23
N PRO A 160 4.53 -22.89 22.80
CA PRO A 160 4.71 -24.16 22.07
C PRO A 160 3.42 -24.72 21.44
N THR A 161 2.26 -24.40 22.02
CA THR A 161 0.94 -24.87 21.55
C THR A 161 0.28 -23.93 20.54
N ARG A 162 0.92 -22.79 20.21
CA ARG A 162 0.36 -21.77 19.34
C ARG A 162 1.00 -21.80 17.95
N PRO A 163 0.31 -22.31 16.92
CA PRO A 163 0.82 -22.27 15.56
C PRO A 163 0.81 -20.84 14.98
N ALA A 164 1.80 -20.52 14.12
CA ALA A 164 2.01 -19.19 13.56
C ALA A 164 0.80 -18.60 12.81
N HIS A 165 -0.06 -19.43 12.21
CA HIS A 165 -1.26 -18.95 11.50
C HIS A 165 -2.28 -18.29 12.45
N LEU A 166 -2.26 -18.60 13.75
CA LEU A 166 -3.10 -17.89 14.73
C LEU A 166 -2.55 -16.48 15.01
N ASN A 167 -1.24 -16.28 14.94
CA ASN A 167 -0.66 -14.93 14.97
C ASN A 167 -1.09 -14.14 13.74
N TYR A 168 -1.06 -14.76 12.57
CA TYR A 168 -1.61 -14.15 11.35
C TYR A 168 -3.06 -13.70 11.55
N LYS A 169 -3.96 -14.61 11.98
CA LYS A 169 -5.37 -14.29 12.21
C LYS A 169 -5.57 -13.13 13.19
N LEU A 170 -4.86 -13.16 14.33
CA LEU A 170 -4.96 -12.12 15.35
C LEU A 170 -4.45 -10.77 14.85
N LEU A 171 -3.29 -10.73 14.18
CA LEU A 171 -2.69 -9.49 13.71
C LEU A 171 -3.54 -8.83 12.63
N ILE A 172 -4.08 -9.59 11.67
CA ILE A 172 -4.93 -9.01 10.62
C ILE A 172 -6.32 -8.61 11.12
N SER A 173 -6.77 -9.13 12.27
CA SER A 173 -8.03 -8.68 12.87
C SER A 173 -7.84 -7.49 13.82
N ALA A 174 -6.68 -7.41 14.50
CA ALA A 174 -6.41 -6.37 15.50
C ALA A 174 -5.85 -5.08 14.89
N ILE A 175 -5.05 -5.19 13.82
CA ILE A 175 -4.44 -4.03 13.15
C ILE A 175 -5.29 -3.69 11.93
N VAL A 176 -6.29 -2.83 12.15
CA VAL A 176 -7.29 -2.40 11.17
C VAL A 176 -7.69 -0.94 11.43
N PRO A 177 -8.15 -0.18 10.41
CA PRO A 177 -8.15 -0.50 8.98
C PRO A 177 -6.73 -0.50 8.38
N ARG A 178 -6.44 -1.42 7.45
CA ARG A 178 -5.17 -1.42 6.72
C ARG A 178 -5.35 -0.85 5.32
N PRO A 179 -4.50 0.10 4.87
CA PRO A 179 -4.49 0.48 3.47
C PRO A 179 -3.97 -0.67 2.61
N ILE A 180 -4.25 -0.62 1.31
CA ILE A 180 -3.91 -1.68 0.36
C ILE A 180 -3.06 -1.08 -0.74
N ALA A 181 -1.84 -1.60 -0.92
CA ALA A 181 -1.05 -1.35 -2.11
C ALA A 181 -1.55 -2.25 -3.22
N PHE A 182 -2.11 -1.68 -4.29
CA PHE A 182 -2.46 -2.42 -5.48
C PHE A 182 -1.33 -2.31 -6.49
N VAL A 183 -0.45 -3.31 -6.47
CA VAL A 183 0.87 -3.23 -7.08
C VAL A 183 0.84 -3.82 -8.47
N SER A 184 1.24 -3.01 -9.45
CA SER A 184 1.50 -3.44 -10.82
C SER A 184 3.00 -3.63 -11.03
N THR A 185 3.38 -4.72 -11.68
CA THR A 185 4.76 -5.02 -12.07
C THR A 185 4.83 -5.54 -13.49
N ILE A 186 6.04 -5.58 -14.04
CA ILE A 186 6.33 -6.11 -15.37
C ILE A 186 7.47 -7.13 -15.30
N SER A 187 7.42 -8.17 -16.11
CA SER A 187 8.50 -9.15 -16.26
C SER A 187 9.75 -8.51 -16.88
N ALA A 188 10.92 -9.08 -16.61
CA ALA A 188 12.20 -8.58 -17.14
C ALA A 188 12.26 -8.56 -18.69
N ASP A 189 11.54 -9.47 -19.35
CA ASP A 189 11.42 -9.51 -20.82
C ASP A 189 10.34 -8.57 -21.38
N GLY A 190 9.60 -7.87 -20.51
CA GLY A 190 8.54 -6.92 -20.87
C GLY A 190 7.25 -7.55 -21.39
N LYS A 191 7.11 -8.88 -21.37
CA LYS A 191 5.97 -9.58 -22.02
C LYS A 191 4.77 -9.80 -21.12
N VAL A 192 4.98 -9.84 -19.80
CA VAL A 192 3.92 -10.13 -18.83
C VAL A 192 3.87 -9.00 -17.81
N THR A 193 2.69 -8.41 -17.64
CA THR A 193 2.39 -7.51 -16.53
C THR A 193 1.53 -8.23 -15.51
N ASN A 194 1.77 -7.96 -14.24
CA ASN A 194 1.00 -8.53 -13.13
C ASN A 194 0.37 -7.41 -12.30
N LEU A 195 -0.69 -7.75 -11.57
CA LEU A 195 -1.43 -6.79 -10.73
C LEU A 195 -1.97 -7.49 -9.50
N ALA A 196 -1.56 -7.10 -8.29
CA ALA A 196 -1.96 -7.81 -7.07
C ALA A 196 -2.11 -6.88 -5.84
N PRO A 197 -3.07 -7.16 -4.94
CA PRO A 197 -3.28 -6.37 -3.73
C PRO A 197 -2.44 -6.87 -2.53
N PHE A 198 -1.85 -5.93 -1.79
CA PHE A 198 -1.06 -6.19 -0.60
C PHE A 198 -1.47 -5.25 0.54
N SER A 199 -2.01 -5.80 1.63
CA SER A 199 -2.46 -5.00 2.79
C SER A 199 -1.42 -4.83 3.90
N TYR A 200 -0.19 -5.32 3.71
CA TYR A 200 0.93 -5.00 4.59
C TYR A 200 1.65 -3.78 4.02
N PHE A 201 0.91 -2.66 3.97
CA PHE A 201 1.30 -1.44 3.28
C PHE A 201 1.23 -0.23 4.21
N THR A 202 2.24 0.66 4.13
CA THR A 202 2.22 1.97 4.80
C THR A 202 3.24 2.93 4.16
N VAL A 203 3.05 4.23 4.38
CA VAL A 203 4.07 5.27 4.15
C VAL A 203 5.04 5.27 5.34
N ILE A 204 6.33 5.47 5.10
CA ILE A 204 7.37 5.53 6.15
C ILE A 204 8.24 6.80 6.11
N SER A 205 8.28 7.52 4.99
CA SER A 205 8.98 8.80 4.84
C SER A 205 8.30 9.66 3.79
N HIS A 206 8.42 10.99 3.91
CA HIS A 206 7.95 11.96 2.92
C HIS A 206 9.09 12.68 2.19
N ASP A 207 10.32 12.63 2.71
CA ASP A 207 11.52 13.18 2.07
C ASP A 207 12.74 12.26 2.32
N PRO A 208 13.06 11.33 1.39
CA PRO A 208 12.31 11.03 0.17
C PRO A 208 10.97 10.33 0.46
N PRO A 209 10.01 10.31 -0.48
CA PRO A 209 8.75 9.59 -0.32
C PRO A 209 9.00 8.07 -0.33
N LEU A 210 8.88 7.42 0.82
CA LEU A 210 9.14 5.98 0.96
C LEU A 210 7.90 5.24 1.44
N PHE A 211 7.68 4.08 0.83
CA PHE A 211 6.57 3.18 1.09
C PHE A 211 7.10 1.79 1.43
N VAL A 212 6.38 1.08 2.30
CA VAL A 212 6.68 -0.31 2.63
C VAL A 212 5.59 -1.23 2.10
N VAL A 213 5.98 -2.31 1.42
CA VAL A 213 5.08 -3.41 1.06
C VAL A 213 5.64 -4.73 1.60
N GLY A 214 4.88 -5.38 2.48
CA GLY A 214 5.21 -6.67 3.07
C GLY A 214 4.64 -7.84 2.26
N PHE A 215 5.49 -8.80 1.96
CA PHE A 215 5.14 -10.05 1.30
C PHE A 215 5.24 -11.20 2.30
N ALA A 216 4.14 -11.93 2.50
CA ALA A 216 4.14 -13.22 3.20
C ALA A 216 4.68 -14.34 2.28
N SER A 217 5.84 -14.08 1.68
CA SER A 217 6.56 -14.87 0.70
C SER A 217 8.05 -14.51 0.83
N SER A 218 8.93 -15.42 0.39
CA SER A 218 10.38 -15.20 0.40
C SER A 218 10.97 -15.39 -0.99
N LEU A 219 11.94 -14.55 -1.35
CA LEU A 219 12.84 -14.77 -2.50
C LEU A 219 13.88 -15.87 -2.21
N VAL A 220 14.25 -16.02 -0.94
CA VAL A 220 15.27 -16.95 -0.45
C VAL A 220 14.58 -18.21 0.06
N ASN A 221 14.28 -19.10 -0.88
CA ASN A 221 14.08 -20.53 -0.68
C ASN A 221 14.92 -21.22 -1.77
N PRO A 222 15.27 -22.51 -1.70
CA PRO A 222 16.11 -23.17 -2.72
C PRO A 222 15.53 -23.14 -4.15
N ASP A 223 14.33 -22.59 -4.32
CA ASP A 223 13.65 -22.42 -5.59
C ASP A 223 12.96 -21.02 -5.65
N PRO A 224 13.57 -20.02 -6.33
CA PRO A 224 12.99 -18.68 -6.48
C PRO A 224 11.68 -18.66 -7.27
N THR A 225 11.31 -19.76 -7.97
CA THR A 225 10.00 -19.87 -8.64
C THR A 225 8.83 -19.98 -7.66
N LYS A 226 9.11 -20.13 -6.35
CA LYS A 226 8.11 -20.17 -5.28
C LYS A 226 7.75 -18.81 -4.68
N ALA A 227 8.47 -17.75 -5.05
CA ALA A 227 8.12 -16.39 -4.64
C ALA A 227 6.87 -15.91 -5.40
N LYS A 228 6.09 -15.01 -4.77
CA LYS A 228 5.03 -14.28 -5.49
C LYS A 228 5.62 -13.56 -6.70
N ASP A 229 4.89 -13.58 -7.81
CA ASP A 229 5.35 -13.00 -9.07
C ASP A 229 5.69 -11.51 -8.97
N THR A 230 4.86 -10.73 -8.26
CA THR A 230 5.14 -9.31 -7.96
C THR A 230 6.47 -9.11 -7.22
N LEU A 231 6.79 -9.96 -6.24
CA LEU A 231 8.04 -9.84 -5.47
C LEU A 231 9.25 -10.19 -6.34
N ARG A 232 9.15 -11.24 -7.16
CA ARG A 232 10.23 -11.63 -8.09
C ARG A 232 10.47 -10.54 -9.13
N GLN A 233 9.42 -10.02 -9.75
CA GLN A 233 9.53 -8.95 -10.75
C GLN A 233 10.07 -7.65 -10.14
N LEU A 234 9.66 -7.32 -8.91
CA LEU A 234 10.20 -6.17 -8.20
C LEU A 234 11.70 -6.36 -7.91
N ASP A 235 12.16 -7.57 -7.61
CA ASP A 235 13.58 -7.86 -7.44
C ASP A 235 14.36 -7.85 -8.77
N GLU A 236 13.77 -8.31 -9.87
CA GLU A 236 14.45 -8.34 -11.17
C GLU A 236 14.50 -6.96 -11.85
N VAL A 237 13.37 -6.24 -11.86
CA VAL A 237 13.18 -5.01 -12.63
C VAL A 237 13.34 -3.75 -11.79
N LYS A 238 13.18 -3.84 -10.46
CA LYS A 238 13.29 -2.72 -9.51
C LYS A 238 12.26 -1.60 -9.74
N GLU A 239 11.18 -1.88 -10.45
CA GLU A 239 10.14 -0.92 -10.83
C GLU A 239 8.74 -1.47 -10.53
N CYS A 240 7.83 -0.60 -10.11
CA CYS A 240 6.40 -0.92 -9.99
C CYS A 240 5.54 0.34 -10.09
N THR A 241 4.22 0.15 -10.14
CA THR A 241 3.28 1.19 -9.70
C THR A 241 2.48 0.71 -8.49
N ILE A 242 2.16 1.64 -7.58
CA ILE A 242 1.27 1.40 -6.45
C ILE A 242 0.01 2.22 -6.68
N ASN A 243 -1.15 1.56 -6.71
CA ASN A 243 -2.45 2.20 -6.96
C ASN A 243 -3.32 2.09 -5.70
N ILE A 244 -4.07 3.14 -5.36
CA ILE A 244 -5.00 3.12 -4.22
C ILE A 244 -6.36 2.61 -4.68
N ILE A 245 -6.82 1.51 -4.09
CA ILE A 245 -8.12 0.90 -4.44
C ILE A 245 -9.27 1.79 -3.98
N SER A 246 -10.13 2.17 -4.94
CA SER A 246 -11.39 2.85 -4.70
C SER A 246 -12.57 1.86 -4.69
N GLU A 247 -13.67 2.24 -4.03
CA GLU A 247 -14.91 1.46 -3.99
C GLU A 247 -15.42 1.05 -5.38
N SER A 248 -15.23 1.89 -6.40
CA SER A 248 -15.77 1.71 -7.75
C SER A 248 -15.20 0.52 -8.51
N TYR A 249 -14.11 -0.09 -8.05
CA TYR A 249 -13.47 -1.24 -8.70
C TYR A 249 -13.01 -2.30 -7.70
N LEU A 250 -13.63 -2.35 -6.52
CA LEU A 250 -13.27 -3.25 -5.44
C LEU A 250 -13.31 -4.73 -5.86
N GLU A 251 -14.38 -5.17 -6.54
CA GLU A 251 -14.55 -6.56 -6.97
C GLU A 251 -13.46 -6.96 -7.97
N ALA A 252 -13.15 -6.07 -8.92
CA ALA A 252 -12.09 -6.26 -9.91
C ALA A 252 -10.71 -6.32 -9.25
N ALA A 253 -10.42 -5.44 -8.28
CA ALA A 253 -9.17 -5.49 -7.53
C ALA A 253 -9.07 -6.75 -6.63
N ASN A 254 -10.18 -7.22 -6.06
CA ASN A 254 -10.21 -8.44 -5.28
C ASN A 254 -10.02 -9.69 -6.16
N SER A 255 -10.50 -9.70 -7.41
CA SER A 255 -10.33 -10.85 -8.30
C SER A 255 -8.86 -11.14 -8.63
N THR A 256 -7.98 -10.13 -8.58
CA THR A 256 -6.54 -10.34 -8.78
C THR A 256 -5.81 -10.95 -7.59
N ALA A 257 -6.49 -11.12 -6.45
CA ALA A 257 -5.95 -11.91 -5.34
C ALA A 257 -5.98 -13.43 -5.60
N ILE A 258 -6.45 -13.86 -6.78
CA ILE A 258 -6.44 -15.24 -7.23
C ILE A 258 -5.02 -15.81 -7.29
N ASN A 259 -4.86 -17.11 -7.03
CA ASN A 259 -3.60 -17.82 -7.18
C ASN A 259 -3.37 -18.20 -8.67
N ALA A 260 -3.25 -17.19 -9.52
CA ALA A 260 -2.98 -17.37 -10.95
C ALA A 260 -1.65 -18.12 -11.17
N PRO A 261 -1.59 -19.07 -12.11
CA PRO A 261 -0.32 -19.65 -12.54
C PRO A 261 0.60 -18.59 -13.16
N TYR A 262 1.91 -18.80 -13.07
CA TYR A 262 2.90 -17.92 -13.69
C TYR A 262 2.60 -17.70 -15.18
N GLY A 263 2.65 -16.43 -15.61
CA GLY A 263 2.42 -16.01 -16.99
C GLY A 263 0.95 -15.77 -17.36
N VAL A 264 0.00 -16.00 -16.44
CA VAL A 264 -1.37 -15.50 -16.56
C VAL A 264 -1.42 -14.12 -15.92
N SER A 265 -1.81 -13.10 -16.70
CA SER A 265 -1.90 -11.73 -16.20
C SER A 265 -3.20 -11.51 -15.45
N GLU A 266 -3.14 -10.92 -14.25
CA GLU A 266 -4.34 -10.55 -13.51
C GLU A 266 -5.06 -9.32 -14.09
N TRP A 267 -4.43 -8.60 -15.01
CA TRP A 267 -5.09 -7.54 -15.78
C TRP A 267 -6.30 -8.10 -16.55
N ASP A 268 -6.13 -9.24 -17.22
CA ASP A 268 -7.22 -9.91 -17.95
C ASP A 268 -8.30 -10.45 -17.00
N VAL A 269 -7.90 -10.94 -15.82
CA VAL A 269 -8.82 -11.49 -14.80
C VAL A 269 -9.70 -10.40 -14.18
N SER A 270 -9.14 -9.21 -13.97
CA SER A 270 -9.85 -8.08 -13.37
C SER A 270 -10.67 -7.28 -14.37
N GLY A 271 -10.26 -7.27 -15.64
CA GLY A 271 -10.84 -6.38 -16.66
C GLY A 271 -10.52 -4.89 -16.43
N LEU A 272 -9.54 -4.59 -15.56
CA LEU A 272 -9.07 -3.23 -15.34
C LEU A 272 -8.17 -2.77 -16.50
N THR A 273 -8.10 -1.46 -16.71
CA THR A 273 -7.39 -0.90 -17.87
C THR A 273 -5.97 -0.49 -17.49
N PRO A 274 -4.92 -1.13 -18.04
CA PRO A 274 -3.54 -0.68 -17.85
C PRO A 274 -3.27 0.60 -18.66
N VAL A 275 -2.63 1.58 -18.04
CA VAL A 275 -2.14 2.81 -18.70
C VAL A 275 -0.61 2.82 -18.67
N TYR A 276 -0.01 2.87 -19.85
CA TYR A 276 1.44 2.84 -20.08
C TYR A 276 2.01 4.24 -20.37
N ASP A 277 1.64 5.22 -19.54
CA ASP A 277 2.08 6.62 -19.64
C ASP A 277 3.03 7.05 -18.51
N CYS A 278 3.47 6.08 -17.69
CA CYS A 278 4.47 6.29 -16.66
C CYS A 278 5.81 6.73 -17.28
N GLU A 279 6.47 7.71 -16.64
CA GLU A 279 7.70 8.32 -17.17
C GLU A 279 8.97 7.64 -16.65
N HIS A 280 8.95 7.19 -15.40
CA HIS A 280 10.12 6.70 -14.68
C HIS A 280 10.12 5.18 -14.47
N VAL A 281 9.00 4.51 -14.77
CA VAL A 281 8.83 3.06 -14.63
C VAL A 281 8.07 2.48 -15.82
N LYS A 282 8.33 1.21 -16.14
CA LYS A 282 7.65 0.49 -17.24
C LYS A 282 6.34 -0.15 -16.83
N ALA A 283 6.15 -0.41 -15.54
CA ALA A 283 4.93 -1.01 -15.03
C ALA A 283 3.74 -0.06 -15.26
N PRO A 284 2.60 -0.53 -15.80
CA PRO A 284 1.45 0.34 -16.03
C PRO A 284 0.78 0.73 -14.71
N ARG A 285 0.16 1.91 -14.67
CA ARG A 285 -0.79 2.30 -13.62
C ARG A 285 -2.21 1.86 -13.99
N VAL A 286 -3.10 1.81 -13.00
CA VAL A 286 -4.52 1.45 -13.20
C VAL A 286 -5.29 2.69 -13.62
N LYS A 287 -6.00 2.65 -14.76
CA LYS A 287 -6.77 3.80 -15.27
C LYS A 287 -7.87 4.24 -14.30
N GLU A 288 -8.50 3.27 -13.65
CA GLU A 288 -9.62 3.45 -12.73
C GLU A 288 -9.20 4.03 -11.37
N ALA A 289 -7.90 4.00 -11.05
CA ALA A 289 -7.38 4.52 -9.79
C ALA A 289 -7.40 6.05 -9.77
N VAL A 290 -7.81 6.62 -8.62
CA VAL A 290 -7.79 8.07 -8.39
C VAL A 290 -6.38 8.55 -8.03
N PHE A 291 -5.58 7.72 -7.38
CA PHE A 291 -4.20 8.01 -7.01
C PHE A 291 -3.28 6.83 -7.29
N SER A 292 -2.17 7.11 -7.98
CA SER A 292 -1.13 6.13 -8.31
C SER A 292 0.26 6.71 -8.08
N ILE A 293 1.20 5.82 -7.77
CA ILE A 293 2.60 6.14 -7.49
C ILE A 293 3.45 5.32 -8.45
N GLU A 294 4.36 5.98 -9.17
CA GLU A 294 5.50 5.30 -9.82
C GLU A 294 6.55 5.03 -8.76
N GLY A 295 6.95 3.75 -8.62
CA GLY A 295 7.80 3.28 -7.54
C GLY A 295 9.08 2.63 -8.05
N LYS A 296 10.21 3.00 -7.45
CA LYS A 296 11.49 2.28 -7.60
C LYS A 296 11.82 1.52 -6.34
N LEU A 297 12.28 0.28 -6.48
CA LEU A 297 12.70 -0.52 -5.34
C LEU A 297 13.97 0.06 -4.74
N GLU A 298 13.91 0.47 -3.47
CA GLU A 298 15.07 0.95 -2.71
C GLU A 298 15.79 -0.25 -2.07
N SER A 299 15.08 -1.07 -1.31
CA SER A 299 15.67 -2.25 -0.67
C SER A 299 14.67 -3.38 -0.43
N LEU A 300 15.23 -4.59 -0.28
CA LEU A 300 14.52 -5.79 0.14
C LEU A 300 15.13 -6.35 1.40
N ARG A 301 14.29 -6.72 2.36
CA ARG A 301 14.71 -7.36 3.61
C ARG A 301 13.90 -8.62 3.88
N GLY A 302 14.59 -9.76 3.97
CA GLY A 302 14.00 -11.04 4.39
C GLY A 302 13.91 -11.17 5.92
N PHE A 303 12.89 -11.88 6.39
CA PHE A 303 12.72 -12.24 7.80
C PHE A 303 12.60 -13.75 8.00
N GLU A 304 13.44 -14.28 8.87
CA GLU A 304 13.44 -15.69 9.23
C GLU A 304 12.23 -16.08 10.08
N SER A 305 11.71 -17.28 9.84
CA SER A 305 10.64 -17.88 10.62
C SER A 305 11.15 -18.32 11.99
N LYS A 306 10.49 -17.87 13.06
CA LYS A 306 10.71 -18.41 14.40
C LYS A 306 10.15 -19.81 14.59
N SER A 307 9.12 -20.19 13.84
CA SER A 307 8.54 -21.55 13.87
C SER A 307 9.29 -22.54 12.97
N THR A 308 10.17 -22.06 12.08
CA THR A 308 10.97 -22.89 11.17
C THR A 308 12.34 -22.24 10.96
N PRO A 309 13.25 -22.37 11.94
CA PRO A 309 14.58 -21.75 11.88
C PRO A 309 15.33 -22.05 10.58
N GLY A 310 16.07 -21.07 10.05
CA GLY A 310 16.78 -21.19 8.78
C GLY A 310 15.93 -21.00 7.52
N LYS A 311 14.60 -20.80 7.65
CA LYS A 311 13.71 -20.47 6.54
C LYS A 311 13.28 -19.01 6.58
N VAL A 312 13.52 -18.27 5.51
CA VAL A 312 12.93 -16.93 5.32
C VAL A 312 11.45 -17.09 4.97
N SER A 313 10.58 -16.47 5.76
CA SER A 313 9.12 -16.61 5.66
C SER A 313 8.42 -15.41 5.05
N SER A 314 9.06 -14.25 5.10
CA SER A 314 8.51 -13.00 4.59
C SER A 314 9.62 -12.10 4.08
N THR A 315 9.26 -11.19 3.19
CA THR A 315 10.13 -10.17 2.62
C THR A 315 9.42 -8.83 2.70
N MET A 316 10.14 -7.80 3.15
CA MET A 316 9.70 -6.41 3.11
C MET A 316 10.41 -5.71 1.96
N ALA A 317 9.64 -5.01 1.13
CA ALA A 317 10.16 -4.08 0.13
C ALA A 317 9.99 -2.65 0.64
N VAL A 318 11.05 -1.86 0.51
CA VAL A 318 11.01 -0.40 0.63
C VAL A 318 11.03 0.17 -0.78
N ILE A 319 10.06 1.00 -1.11
CA ILE A 319 9.84 1.54 -2.46
C ILE A 319 9.85 3.05 -2.37
N GLU A 320 10.70 3.70 -3.18
CA GLU A 320 10.73 5.15 -3.34
C GLU A 320 9.71 5.58 -4.39
N GLY A 321 8.81 6.49 -4.03
CA GLY A 321 7.89 7.13 -4.96
C GLY A 321 8.61 8.21 -5.76
N VAL A 322 8.73 8.01 -7.07
CA VAL A 322 9.45 8.93 -7.97
C VAL A 322 8.53 9.84 -8.77
N LYS A 323 7.24 9.50 -8.88
CA LYS A 323 6.20 10.34 -9.48
C LYS A 323 4.82 9.96 -8.97
N PHE A 324 3.94 10.94 -8.82
CA PHE A 324 2.56 10.74 -8.38
C PHE A 324 1.57 11.13 -9.48
N TRP A 325 0.48 10.39 -9.55
CA TRP A 325 -0.65 10.61 -10.44
C TRP A 325 -1.88 10.80 -9.57
N ALA A 326 -2.57 11.91 -9.74
CA ALA A 326 -3.81 12.21 -9.07
C ALA A 326 -4.86 12.65 -10.09
N ARG A 327 -6.10 12.19 -9.93
CA ARG A 327 -7.22 12.61 -10.77
C ARG A 327 -7.54 14.09 -10.51
N GLU A 328 -7.77 14.85 -11.58
CA GLU A 328 -7.91 16.31 -11.54
C GLU A 328 -9.06 16.81 -10.65
N ASP A 329 -10.14 16.04 -10.53
CA ASP A 329 -11.30 16.34 -9.68
C ASP A 329 -11.09 15.97 -8.21
N ALA A 330 -10.05 15.17 -7.91
CA ALA A 330 -9.73 14.72 -6.57
C ALA A 330 -8.64 15.57 -5.92
N ILE A 331 -7.70 16.14 -6.69
CA ILE A 331 -6.56 16.88 -6.15
C ILE A 331 -6.87 18.38 -6.06
N ASN A 332 -6.47 19.02 -4.97
CA ASN A 332 -6.58 20.48 -4.85
C ASN A 332 -5.58 21.22 -5.77
N GLU A 333 -5.78 22.53 -5.97
CA GLU A 333 -4.93 23.35 -6.85
C GLU A 333 -3.43 23.34 -6.48
N GLU A 334 -3.11 23.17 -5.19
CA GLU A 334 -1.73 23.11 -4.70
C GLU A 334 -1.07 21.75 -4.97
N GLY A 335 -1.83 20.69 -5.26
CA GLY A 335 -1.30 19.34 -5.41
C GLY A 335 -0.97 18.65 -4.08
N SER A 336 -1.52 19.15 -2.96
CA SER A 336 -1.15 18.74 -1.60
C SER A 336 -2.20 17.86 -0.91
N LEU A 337 -3.46 17.90 -1.33
CA LEU A 337 -4.58 17.23 -0.67
C LEU A 337 -5.55 16.59 -1.66
N LEU A 338 -5.92 15.34 -1.39
CA LEU A 338 -6.95 14.60 -2.12
C LEU A 338 -8.31 14.70 -1.41
N ASP A 339 -9.36 14.95 -2.17
CA ASP A 339 -10.76 14.81 -1.75
C ASP A 339 -11.07 13.32 -1.53
N ILE A 340 -11.33 12.97 -0.27
CA ILE A 340 -11.62 11.60 0.14
C ILE A 340 -12.97 11.09 -0.38
N GLY A 341 -13.93 11.99 -0.60
CA GLY A 341 -15.23 11.69 -1.19
C GLY A 341 -15.13 11.29 -2.66
N VAL A 342 -14.10 11.78 -3.36
CA VAL A 342 -13.74 11.40 -4.73
C VAL A 342 -12.85 10.14 -4.74
N LEU A 343 -11.84 10.08 -3.88
CA LEU A 343 -10.92 8.94 -3.76
C LEU A 343 -11.64 7.65 -3.35
N ARG A 344 -12.64 7.74 -2.47
CA ARG A 344 -13.44 6.62 -1.92
C ARG A 344 -12.56 5.40 -1.59
N PRO A 345 -11.48 5.55 -0.81
CA PRO A 345 -10.52 4.48 -0.60
C PRO A 345 -11.15 3.34 0.20
N VAL A 346 -10.77 2.11 -0.12
CA VAL A 346 -11.13 0.93 0.66
C VAL A 346 -9.94 0.43 1.48
N SER A 347 -10.24 -0.13 2.65
CA SER A 347 -9.27 -0.74 3.54
C SER A 347 -9.51 -2.23 3.69
N ARG A 348 -8.47 -2.97 4.06
CA ARG A 348 -8.59 -4.38 4.45
C ARG A 348 -8.78 -4.49 5.96
N LEU A 349 -9.80 -5.24 6.38
CA LEU A 349 -10.07 -5.54 7.78
C LEU A 349 -9.62 -6.98 8.12
N GLY A 350 -10.21 -7.59 9.14
CA GLY A 350 -10.02 -9.01 9.47
C GLY A 350 -10.67 -9.94 8.45
N GLY A 351 -10.02 -11.09 8.18
CA GLY A 351 -10.56 -12.12 7.29
C GLY A 351 -10.78 -11.65 5.85
N ILE A 352 -12.00 -11.82 5.34
CA ILE A 352 -12.42 -11.41 3.99
C ILE A 352 -13.08 -10.03 3.94
N THR A 353 -13.11 -9.30 5.06
CA THR A 353 -13.84 -8.05 5.17
C THR A 353 -13.04 -6.87 4.64
N TYR A 354 -13.71 -6.00 3.89
CA TYR A 354 -13.22 -4.68 3.46
C TYR A 354 -13.99 -3.58 4.21
N GLY A 355 -13.30 -2.48 4.52
CA GLY A 355 -13.89 -1.30 5.15
C GLY A 355 -13.95 -0.15 4.16
N ARG A 356 -15.10 0.54 4.13
CA ARG A 356 -15.30 1.81 3.41
C ARG A 356 -14.88 2.98 4.28
N VAL A 357 -14.40 4.07 3.69
CA VAL A 357 -14.15 5.32 4.41
C VAL A 357 -15.31 6.28 4.14
N THR A 358 -16.32 6.25 5.03
CA THR A 358 -17.55 7.04 4.87
C THR A 358 -17.73 8.14 5.90
N GLU A 359 -16.97 8.12 6.99
CA GLU A 359 -17.10 9.11 8.06
C GLU A 359 -15.73 9.45 8.65
N GLY A 360 -15.58 10.68 9.13
CA GLY A 360 -14.37 11.16 9.79
C GLY A 360 -14.68 12.12 10.95
N VAL A 361 -13.68 12.32 11.81
CA VAL A 361 -13.67 13.36 12.84
C VAL A 361 -12.37 14.14 12.70
N GLU A 362 -12.41 15.44 12.93
CA GLU A 362 -11.22 16.28 12.87
C GLU A 362 -10.78 16.69 14.27
N LEU A 363 -9.49 16.52 14.55
CA LEU A 363 -8.85 16.93 15.79
C LEU A 363 -7.57 17.68 15.42
N PRO A 364 -7.45 18.98 15.77
CA PRO A 364 -6.21 19.70 15.58
C PRO A 364 -5.11 19.08 16.45
N ARG A 365 -3.87 19.10 15.97
CA ARG A 365 -2.71 18.72 16.77
C ARG A 365 -2.57 19.72 17.94
N PRO A 366 -2.65 19.27 19.21
CA PRO A 366 -2.51 20.18 20.33
C PRO A 366 -1.09 20.72 20.44
N ASP A 367 -0.98 21.98 20.85
CA ASP A 367 0.29 22.65 21.14
C ASP A 367 0.59 22.62 22.64
N PHE A 368 1.81 22.18 22.98
CA PHE A 368 2.21 22.00 24.38
C PHE A 368 2.25 23.31 25.16
N VAL A 369 2.68 24.41 24.55
CA VAL A 369 2.82 25.70 25.25
C VAL A 369 1.48 26.43 25.27
N LYS A 370 0.86 26.58 24.10
CA LYS A 370 -0.36 27.35 23.89
C LYS A 370 -1.59 26.65 24.46
N ASP A 371 -1.79 25.37 24.17
CA ASP A 371 -3.05 24.70 24.50
C ASP A 371 -3.00 24.05 25.89
N LEU A 372 -1.87 23.44 26.26
CA LEU A 372 -1.70 22.85 27.60
C LEU A 372 -1.23 23.87 28.66
N GLY A 373 -0.52 24.94 28.27
CA GLY A 373 0.08 25.90 29.19
C GLY A 373 1.54 25.58 29.58
N GLY A 374 2.24 24.81 28.75
CA GLY A 374 3.63 24.40 28.96
C GLY A 374 3.81 23.53 30.21
N HIS A 375 4.97 23.67 30.85
CA HIS A 375 5.31 22.89 32.04
C HIS A 375 4.39 23.18 33.23
N ASP A 376 3.91 24.42 33.40
CA ASP A 376 2.99 24.77 34.47
C ASP A 376 1.62 24.09 34.29
N GLY A 377 1.15 24.00 33.06
CA GLY A 377 -0.05 23.26 32.70
C GLY A 377 0.07 21.77 33.02
N ALA A 378 1.18 21.15 32.62
CA ALA A 378 1.47 19.76 32.92
C ALA A 378 1.55 19.50 34.44
N ALA A 379 2.24 20.35 35.19
CA ALA A 379 2.39 20.20 36.65
C ALA A 379 1.05 20.29 37.41
N LYS A 380 0.06 21.04 36.88
CA LYS A 380 -1.29 21.10 37.46
C LYS A 380 -2.04 19.77 37.30
N LEU A 381 -1.82 19.05 36.20
CA LEU A 381 -2.46 17.76 35.96
C LEU A 381 -1.91 16.68 36.90
N GLU A 382 -0.60 16.62 37.10
CA GLU A 382 0.05 15.66 38.01
C GLU A 382 -0.46 15.79 39.46
N LYS A 383 -0.62 17.03 39.94
CA LYS A 383 -1.16 17.29 41.28
C LYS A 383 -2.62 16.86 41.44
N THR A 384 -3.38 16.88 40.36
CA THR A 384 -4.80 16.48 40.34
C THR A 384 -4.93 14.95 40.35
N GLU A 385 -3.99 14.24 39.74
CA GLU A 385 -3.93 12.77 39.75
C GLU A 385 -3.46 12.22 41.10
N GLN A 386 -2.59 12.94 41.84
CA GLN A 386 -2.16 12.55 43.19
C GLN A 386 -3.20 12.85 44.29
N ALA A 387 -4.16 13.73 44.01
CA ALA A 387 -5.20 14.15 44.96
C ALA A 387 -6.50 13.32 44.87
N ASN A 388 -6.66 12.53 43.80
CA ASN A 388 -7.76 11.60 43.56
C ASN A 388 -7.28 10.16 43.74
#